data_AF-A0A7Y2MLZ7-F1
#
_entry.id   AF-A0A7Y2MLZ7-F1
#
_cell.length_a   1.000
_cell.length_b   1.000
_cell.length_c   1.000
_cell.angle_alpha   90.00
_cell.angle_beta   90.00
_cell.angle_gamma   90.00
#
_symmetry.space_group_name_H-M   'P 1'
#
loop_
_entity.id
_entity.type
_entity.pdbx_description
1 polymer ?
#
loop_
_entity_poly.entity_id
_entity_poly.type
_entity_poly.pdbx_seq_one_letter_code
_entity_poly.pdbx_strand_id
1 'polypeptide(L)'
;MILCSRGENWGKKVLAPAQEIFEGNGHLLDAIEKAANVTELDPEDTSVGYGGLPDEDGVVTLDASFMEGKTHSCGSVAAIERIKTPSSVARLVMERTKHIHLVG
;
A
#
# COMPACT_ATOMS: atom_id res chain seq x y z
N MET A 1 -0.44 0.62 15.34
CA MET A 1 -0.06 -0.81 15.29
C MET A 1 -0.05 -1.23 13.84
N ILE A 2 1.11 -1.59 13.29
CA ILE A 2 1.23 -2.16 11.94
C ILE A 2 1.33 -3.68 12.12
N LEU A 3 0.50 -4.43 11.40
CA LEU A 3 0.45 -5.89 11.47
C LEU A 3 1.06 -6.47 10.19
N CYS A 4 2.03 -7.37 10.35
CA CYS A 4 2.68 -8.09 9.26
C CYS A 4 2.41 -9.58 9.41
N SER A 5 2.04 -10.27 8.33
CA SER A 5 1.67 -11.70 8.37
C SER A 5 2.86 -12.67 8.28
N ARG A 6 4.06 -12.19 7.94
CA ARG A 6 5.23 -13.02 7.55
C ARG A 6 6.34 -13.14 8.61
N GLY A 7 5.98 -13.05 9.89
CA GLY A 7 6.91 -13.20 11.00
C GLY A 7 7.81 -11.99 11.28
N GLU A 8 8.68 -12.12 12.27
CA GLU A 8 9.41 -10.98 12.85
C GLU A 8 10.43 -10.35 11.89
N ASN A 9 11.22 -11.16 11.18
CA ASN A 9 12.23 -10.65 10.25
C ASN A 9 11.61 -9.81 9.12
N TRP A 10 10.48 -10.28 8.58
CA TRP A 10 9.72 -9.53 7.59
C TRP A 10 9.13 -8.26 8.20
N GLY A 11 8.54 -8.36 9.39
CA GLY A 11 8.02 -7.21 10.12
C GLY A 11 9.08 -6.12 10.30
N LYS A 12 10.31 -6.47 10.71
CA LYS A 12 11.41 -5.50 10.85
C LYS A 12 11.74 -4.80 9.53
N LYS A 13 11.80 -5.54 8.41
CA LYS A 13 12.04 -4.99 7.07
C LYS A 13 10.95 -3.97 6.68
N VAL A 14 9.68 -4.33 6.88
CA VAL A 14 8.52 -3.49 6.52
C VAL A 14 8.40 -2.27 7.45
N LEU A 15 8.71 -2.43 8.73
CA LEU A 15 8.57 -1.37 9.72
C LEU A 15 9.71 -0.34 9.69
N ALA A 16 10.89 -0.70 9.20
CA ALA A 16 12.06 0.19 9.18
C ALA A 16 11.76 1.59 8.59
N PRO A 17 11.20 1.75 7.38
CA PRO A 17 10.92 3.08 6.83
C PRO A 17 9.81 3.83 7.59
N ALA A 18 8.83 3.11 8.16
CA ALA A 18 7.81 3.74 9.00
C ALA A 18 8.41 4.26 10.31
N GLN A 19 9.35 3.52 10.89
CA GLN A 19 10.05 3.91 12.10
C GLN A 19 10.91 5.15 11.87
N GLU A 20 11.66 5.23 10.75
CA GLU A 20 12.44 6.42 10.39
C GLU A 20 11.57 7.68 10.30
N ILE A 21 10.40 7.59 9.66
CA ILE A 21 9.45 8.71 9.57
C ILE A 21 8.91 9.08 10.95
N PHE A 22 8.58 8.10 11.78
CA PHE A 22 8.05 8.34 13.11
C PHE A 22 9.08 8.99 14.04
N GLU A 23 10.33 8.51 14.04
CA GLU A 23 11.44 9.09 14.78
C GLU A 23 11.77 10.53 14.33
N GLY A 24 11.54 10.82 13.05
CA GLY A 24 11.65 12.16 12.47
C GLY A 24 10.47 13.10 12.77
N ASN A 25 9.50 12.71 13.61
CA ASN A 25 8.24 13.43 13.83
C ASN A 25 7.41 13.68 12.53
N GLY A 26 7.51 12.77 11.57
CA GLY A 26 6.74 12.82 10.33
C GLY A 26 5.27 12.43 10.49
N HIS A 27 4.48 12.58 9.43
CA HIS A 27 3.06 12.23 9.46
C HIS A 27 2.84 10.71 9.46
N LEU A 28 1.89 10.25 10.27
CA LEU A 28 1.55 8.83 10.39
C LEU A 28 1.11 8.20 9.06
N LEU A 29 0.39 8.95 8.21
CA LEU A 29 -0.06 8.46 6.90
C LEU A 29 1.13 8.18 5.98
N ASP A 30 2.17 9.03 6.03
CA ASP A 30 3.40 8.83 5.26
C ASP A 30 4.14 7.57 5.74
N ALA A 31 4.19 7.35 7.06
CA ALA A 31 4.81 6.16 7.64
C ALA A 31 4.12 4.86 7.19
N ILE A 32 2.78 4.83 7.21
CA ILE A 32 2.00 3.64 6.80
C ILE A 32 2.13 3.38 5.30
N GLU A 33 2.08 4.42 4.46
CA GLU A 33 2.30 4.30 3.02
C GLU A 33 3.68 3.73 2.71
N LYS A 34 4.74 4.26 3.35
CA LYS A 34 6.10 3.78 3.13
C LYS A 34 6.32 2.35 3.62
N ALA A 35 5.70 1.94 4.71
CA ALA A 35 5.72 0.54 5.12
C ALA A 35 5.06 -0.38 4.08
N ALA A 36 3.88 -0.01 3.56
CA ALA A 36 3.19 -0.80 2.53
C ALA A 36 4.04 -0.92 1.25
N ASN A 37 4.65 0.18 0.82
CA ASN A 37 5.49 0.20 -0.39
C ASN A 37 6.70 -0.75 -0.32
N VAL A 38 7.17 -1.14 0.87
CA VAL A 38 8.28 -2.12 1.00
C VAL A 38 7.93 -3.45 0.36
N THR A 39 6.72 -3.93 0.59
CA THR A 39 6.25 -5.19 0.00
C THR A 39 5.83 -4.98 -1.45
N GLU A 40 5.13 -3.89 -1.76
CA GLU A 40 4.68 -3.59 -3.13
C GLU A 40 5.81 -3.39 -4.14
N LEU A 41 7.01 -3.03 -3.70
CA LEU A 41 8.17 -2.79 -4.57
C LEU A 41 9.14 -3.97 -4.63
N ASP A 42 8.91 -5.05 -3.88
CA ASP A 42 9.78 -6.21 -3.83
C ASP A 42 9.44 -7.21 -4.94
N PRO A 43 10.24 -7.32 -6.02
CA PRO A 43 9.96 -8.23 -7.14
C PRO A 43 9.88 -9.71 -6.74
N GLU A 44 10.49 -10.08 -5.61
CA GLU A 44 10.49 -11.45 -5.12
C GLU A 44 9.20 -11.77 -4.34
N ASP A 45 8.39 -10.75 -4.00
CA ASP A 45 7.07 -10.95 -3.41
C ASP A 45 6.02 -11.16 -4.51
N THR A 46 5.52 -12.38 -4.60
CA THR A 46 4.55 -12.78 -5.63
C THR A 46 3.10 -12.49 -5.25
N SER A 47 2.85 -11.84 -4.12
CA SER A 47 1.51 -11.65 -3.57
C SER A 47 1.07 -10.20 -3.46
N VAL A 48 2.00 -9.23 -3.55
CA VAL A 48 1.69 -7.80 -3.33
C VAL A 48 2.49 -6.95 -4.31
N GLY A 49 1.80 -6.13 -5.11
CA GLY A 49 2.43 -5.13 -5.96
C GLY A 49 3.28 -5.72 -7.08
N TYR A 50 4.48 -5.16 -7.27
CA TYR A 50 5.42 -5.55 -8.29
C TYR A 50 5.96 -6.97 -8.05
N GLY A 51 5.76 -7.87 -9.02
CA GLY A 51 6.07 -9.29 -8.86
C GLY A 51 4.84 -10.16 -8.59
N GLY A 52 3.68 -9.53 -8.35
CA GLY A 52 2.40 -10.21 -8.19
C GLY A 52 2.09 -11.20 -9.32
N LEU A 53 1.52 -12.36 -8.96
CA LEU A 53 1.04 -13.32 -9.93
C LEU A 53 -0.11 -12.73 -10.77
N PRO A 54 -0.13 -13.01 -12.08
CA PRO A 54 -1.18 -12.49 -12.96
C PRO A 54 -2.51 -13.25 -12.79
N ASP A 55 -3.56 -12.68 -13.38
CA ASP A 55 -4.85 -13.31 -13.60
C ASP A 55 -4.81 -14.38 -14.73
N GLU A 56 -5.99 -14.89 -15.11
CA GLU A 56 -6.12 -15.92 -16.15
C GLU A 56 -5.69 -15.47 -17.56
N ASP A 57 -5.69 -14.16 -17.80
CA ASP A 57 -5.26 -13.54 -19.07
C ASP A 57 -3.77 -13.18 -19.05
N GLY A 58 -3.07 -13.46 -17.94
CA GLY A 58 -1.65 -13.15 -17.79
C GLY A 58 -1.38 -11.69 -17.42
N VAL A 59 -2.39 -10.97 -16.93
CA VAL A 59 -2.30 -9.55 -16.55
C VAL A 59 -2.18 -9.42 -15.03
N VAL A 60 -1.25 -8.58 -14.57
CA VAL A 60 -1.12 -8.28 -13.14
C VAL A 60 -2.02 -7.10 -12.80
N THR A 61 -3.11 -7.40 -12.09
CA THR A 61 -4.06 -6.43 -11.57
C THR A 61 -3.93 -6.32 -10.06
N LEU A 62 -3.99 -5.11 -9.51
CA LEU A 62 -3.72 -4.85 -8.11
C LEU A 62 -4.86 -4.14 -7.38
N ASP A 63 -5.05 -4.51 -6.12
CA ASP A 63 -6.05 -3.92 -5.22
C ASP A 63 -5.37 -3.28 -4.02
N ALA A 64 -5.89 -2.14 -3.57
CA ALA A 64 -5.45 -1.52 -2.32
C ALA A 64 -6.53 -0.62 -1.71
N SER A 65 -6.44 -0.43 -0.39
CA SER A 65 -7.25 0.55 0.34
C SER A 65 -6.39 1.32 1.34
N PHE A 66 -6.79 2.55 1.61
CA PHE A 66 -6.13 3.48 2.52
C PHE A 66 -7.17 4.22 3.35
N MET A 67 -6.96 4.35 4.67
CA MET A 67 -7.91 4.98 5.57
C MET A 67 -7.20 5.83 6.63
N GLU A 68 -7.70 7.04 6.85
CA GLU A 68 -7.36 7.87 7.99
C GLU A 68 -8.44 7.74 9.08
N GLY A 69 -8.10 7.12 10.21
CA GLY A 69 -9.05 6.87 11.29
C GLY A 69 -9.60 8.14 11.97
N LYS A 70 -8.85 9.25 11.96
CA LYS A 70 -9.26 10.50 12.63
C LYS A 70 -10.38 11.24 11.89
N THR A 71 -10.30 11.26 10.56
CA THR A 71 -11.24 11.99 9.70
C THR A 71 -12.28 11.07 9.08
N HIS A 72 -12.11 9.75 9.22
CA HIS A 72 -12.87 8.73 8.49
C HIS A 72 -12.74 8.85 6.96
N SER A 73 -11.74 9.57 6.47
CA SER A 73 -11.43 9.63 5.04
C SER A 73 -10.86 8.28 4.59
N CYS A 74 -11.27 7.82 3.43
CA CYS A 74 -10.77 6.60 2.83
C CYS A 74 -10.70 6.70 1.31
N GLY A 75 -9.84 5.87 0.73
CA GLY A 75 -9.70 5.70 -0.70
C GLY A 75 -9.30 4.26 -1.01
N SER A 76 -9.71 3.76 -2.16
CA SER A 76 -9.41 2.42 -2.62
C SER A 76 -9.37 2.33 -4.13
N VAL A 77 -8.60 1.35 -4.58
CA VAL A 77 -8.47 0.96 -5.98
C VAL A 77 -8.65 -0.54 -6.10
N ALA A 78 -9.24 -0.99 -7.20
CA ALA A 78 -9.27 -2.41 -7.53
C ALA A 78 -9.05 -2.64 -9.02
N ALA A 79 -8.49 -3.80 -9.34
CA ALA A 79 -8.16 -4.24 -10.69
C ALA A 79 -7.27 -3.27 -11.48
N ILE A 80 -6.45 -2.46 -10.81
CA ILE A 80 -5.61 -1.47 -11.50
C ILE A 80 -4.36 -2.11 -12.08
N GLU A 81 -4.00 -1.69 -13.29
CA GLU A 81 -2.83 -2.19 -14.01
C GLU A 81 -1.69 -1.17 -14.07
N ARG A 82 -0.47 -1.65 -14.36
CA ARG A 82 0.71 -0.83 -14.73
C ARG A 82 1.17 0.17 -13.65
N ILE A 83 0.76 -0.03 -12.40
CA ILE A 83 1.20 0.75 -11.24
C ILE A 83 1.83 -0.20 -10.22
N LYS A 84 3.02 0.14 -9.70
CA LYS A 84 3.72 -0.72 -8.74
C LYS A 84 3.20 -0.58 -7.31
N THR A 85 2.71 0.61 -6.95
CA THR A 85 2.33 0.99 -5.58
C THR A 85 0.83 1.34 -5.52
N PRO A 86 -0.06 0.34 -5.51
CA PRO A 86 -1.51 0.57 -5.48
C PRO A 86 -1.97 1.28 -4.19
N SER A 87 -1.30 1.07 -3.05
CA SER A 87 -1.60 1.79 -1.80
C SER A 87 -1.46 3.31 -1.92
N SER A 88 -0.45 3.79 -2.64
CA SER A 88 -0.25 5.21 -2.93
C SER A 88 -1.36 5.76 -3.82
N VAL A 89 -1.87 4.97 -4.77
CA VAL A 89 -3.02 5.39 -5.59
C VAL A 89 -4.29 5.46 -4.74
N ALA A 90 -4.52 4.49 -3.86
CA ALA A 90 -5.63 4.53 -2.90
C ALA A 90 -5.58 5.79 -2.02
N ARG A 91 -4.39 6.21 -1.57
CA ARG A 91 -4.21 7.50 -0.87
C ARG A 91 -4.54 8.70 -1.76
N LEU A 92 -4.15 8.70 -3.03
CA LEU A 92 -4.51 9.76 -3.98
C LEU A 92 -6.02 9.84 -4.21
N VAL A 93 -6.73 8.70 -4.25
CA VAL A 93 -8.20 8.67 -4.33
C VAL A 93 -8.81 9.41 -3.13
N MET A 94 -8.33 9.09 -1.92
CA MET A 94 -8.75 9.72 -0.67
C MET A 94 -8.49 11.24 -0.65
N GLU A 95 -7.29 11.67 -1.06
CA GLU A 95 -6.86 13.07 -0.91
C GLU A 95 -7.29 13.99 -2.06
N ARG A 96 -7.43 13.47 -3.28
CA ARG A 96 -7.56 14.28 -4.49
C ARG A 96 -8.88 14.15 -5.21
N THR A 97 -9.78 13.30 -4.72
CA THR A 97 -11.09 13.08 -5.35
C THR A 97 -12.21 13.21 -4.33
N LYS A 98 -13.45 13.30 -4.83
CA LYS A 98 -14.66 13.22 -4.00
C LYS A 98 -15.21 11.78 -3.92
N HIS A 99 -14.48 10.82 -4.46
CA HIS A 99 -14.87 9.42 -4.54
C HIS A 99 -14.02 8.58 -3.58
N ILE A 100 -14.54 7.42 -3.20
CA ILE A 100 -13.83 6.50 -2.30
C ILE A 100 -13.20 5.35 -3.09
N HIS A 101 -13.82 4.91 -4.19
CA HIS A 101 -13.41 3.70 -4.89
C HIS A 101 -13.34 3.94 -6.40
N LEU A 102 -12.20 3.62 -7.00
CA LEU A 102 -11.99 3.60 -8.44
C LEU A 102 -11.56 2.21 -8.89
N VAL A 103 -11.94 1.81 -10.11
CA VAL A 103 -11.66 0.47 -10.65
C VAL A 103 -11.20 0.52 -12.11
N GLY A 104 -10.47 -0.51 -12.50
CA GLY A 104 -10.09 -0.84 -13.89
C GLY A 104 -8.66 -0.48 -14.26
#